data_AF-A0A2W4L1Y5-F1
#
_entry.id   AF-A0A2W4L1Y5-F1
#
_cell.length_a   1.000
_cell.length_b   1.000
_cell.length_c   1.000
_cell.angle_alpha   90.00
_cell.angle_beta   90.00
_cell.angle_gamma   90.00
#
_symmetry.space_group_name_H-M   'P 1'
#
loop_
_entity.id
_entity.type
_entity.pdbx_description
1 polymer ?
#
loop_
_entity_poly.entity_id
_entity_poly.type
_entity_poly.pdbx_seq_one_letter_code
_entity_poly.pdbx_strand_id
1 'polypeptide(L)'
;ILGDLCIDKKRIFATGFSYGAGMSYALACSRANVFRAVALYAGAQLSGCNGGNTPIAYFAAHGIRDSVLDIKQGRMLRDRFVMVNGCTQQNPPEPSEDSGTHQCTSYQGCKEGYPVRWCAFDGDHNPTEKDRGQNESWVPREAWEFLSQF
;
A
#
# COMPACT_ATOMS: atom_id res chain seq x y z
N ILE A 1 18.48 19.19 -6.26
CA ILE A 1 17.48 18.55 -7.15
C ILE A 1 16.23 19.44 -7.15
N LEU A 2 16.35 20.65 -7.68
CA LEU A 2 15.29 21.66 -7.77
C LEU A 2 15.54 22.50 -9.03
N GLY A 3 15.73 21.82 -10.17
CA GLY A 3 15.96 22.47 -11.45
C GLY A 3 15.18 21.73 -12.53
N ASP A 4 14.42 22.50 -13.31
CA ASP A 4 13.87 22.19 -14.64
C ASP A 4 12.49 21.50 -14.77
N LEU A 5 11.81 21.11 -13.67
CA LEU A 5 10.47 20.51 -13.74
C LEU A 5 9.46 21.17 -12.80
N CYS A 6 8.22 21.36 -13.28
CA CYS A 6 7.06 21.85 -12.51
C CYS A 6 6.49 20.72 -11.62
N ILE A 7 7.22 20.36 -10.56
CA ILE A 7 6.78 19.34 -9.59
C ILE A 7 5.87 19.98 -8.54
N ASP A 8 4.65 19.49 -8.42
CA ASP A 8 3.78 19.82 -7.30
C ASP A 8 4.27 19.10 -6.04
N LYS A 9 4.91 19.86 -5.14
CA LYS A 9 5.48 19.34 -3.90
C LYS A 9 4.42 18.82 -2.92
N LYS A 10 3.14 19.13 -3.11
CA LYS A 10 2.05 18.60 -2.29
C LYS A 10 1.58 17.21 -2.75
N ARG A 11 2.00 16.77 -3.94
CA ARG A 11 1.61 15.49 -4.56
C ARG A 11 2.84 14.66 -4.94
N ILE A 12 3.74 14.49 -3.97
CA ILE A 12 4.89 13.59 -4.08
C ILE A 12 4.49 12.24 -3.49
N PHE A 13 4.67 11.17 -4.25
CA PHE A 13 4.30 9.81 -3.86
C PHE A 13 5.52 8.88 -3.91
N ALA A 14 5.52 7.84 -3.07
CA ALA A 14 6.49 6.75 -3.16
C ALA A 14 5.78 5.42 -3.40
N THR A 15 6.37 4.60 -4.27
CA THR A 15 5.81 3.29 -4.61
C THR A 15 6.92 2.32 -4.96
N GLY A 16 6.65 1.04 -4.85
CA GLY A 16 7.56 -0.01 -5.28
C GLY A 16 7.00 -1.39 -5.02
N PHE A 17 7.69 -2.36 -5.59
CA PHE A 17 7.41 -3.80 -5.45
C PHE A 17 8.51 -4.47 -4.63
N SER A 18 8.17 -5.44 -3.78
CA SER A 18 9.14 -6.26 -3.04
C SER A 18 10.08 -5.40 -2.18
N TYR A 19 11.40 -5.48 -2.38
CA TYR A 19 12.38 -4.58 -1.76
C TYR A 19 12.06 -3.09 -1.99
N GLY A 20 11.52 -2.72 -3.15
CA GLY A 20 11.06 -1.36 -3.43
C GLY A 20 9.83 -0.96 -2.60
N ALA A 21 8.93 -1.92 -2.30
CA ALA A 21 7.85 -1.71 -1.36
C ALA A 21 8.39 -1.53 0.07
N GLY A 22 9.40 -2.33 0.47
CA GLY A 22 10.10 -2.17 1.75
C GLY A 22 10.81 -0.81 1.90
N MET A 23 11.43 -0.30 0.82
CA MET A 23 11.97 1.06 0.78
C MET A 23 10.85 2.11 0.91
N SER A 24 9.74 1.92 0.20
CA SER A 24 8.59 2.85 0.27
C SER A 24 7.97 2.88 1.66
N TYR A 25 7.91 1.75 2.36
CA TYR A 25 7.55 1.66 3.77
C TYR A 25 8.52 2.44 4.67
N ALA A 26 9.83 2.29 4.47
CA ALA A 26 10.83 3.04 5.24
C ALA A 26 10.72 4.55 5.03
N LEU A 27 10.41 5.00 3.81
CA LEU A 27 10.10 6.41 3.51
C LEU A 27 8.82 6.87 4.22
N ALA A 28 7.75 6.06 4.19
CA ALA A 28 6.52 6.36 4.92
C ALA A 28 6.78 6.51 6.43
N CYS A 29 7.65 5.68 7.01
CA CYS A 29 8.03 5.81 8.42
C CYS A 29 8.87 7.06 8.73
N SER A 30 9.93 7.29 7.94
CA SER A 30 10.97 8.26 8.29
C SER A 30 10.77 9.64 7.68
N ARG A 31 9.93 9.76 6.64
CA ARG A 31 9.76 10.96 5.82
C ARG A 31 8.30 11.21 5.43
N ALA A 32 7.34 10.86 6.30
CA ALA A 32 5.91 11.12 6.07
C ALA A 32 5.59 12.60 5.79
N ASN A 33 6.43 13.54 6.20
CA ASN A 33 6.30 14.97 5.91
C ASN A 33 6.77 15.38 4.50
N VAL A 34 7.42 14.49 3.74
CA VAL A 34 7.87 14.73 2.37
C VAL A 34 6.90 14.13 1.35
N PHE A 35 6.31 12.98 1.66
CA PHE A 35 5.42 12.25 0.76
C PHE A 35 3.96 12.43 1.16
N ARG A 36 3.10 12.68 0.18
CA ARG A 36 1.65 12.80 0.37
C ARG A 36 0.99 11.46 0.64
N ALA A 37 1.45 10.43 -0.06
CA ALA A 37 0.96 9.07 0.04
C ALA A 37 2.02 8.04 -0.41
N VAL A 38 1.82 6.79 -0.03
CA VAL A 38 2.58 5.65 -0.56
C VAL A 38 1.66 4.58 -1.12
N ALA A 39 2.15 3.84 -2.12
CA ALA A 39 1.48 2.66 -2.70
C ALA A 39 2.46 1.49 -2.78
N LEU A 40 2.26 0.46 -1.97
CA LEU A 40 3.18 -0.68 -1.85
C LEU A 40 2.61 -1.92 -2.55
N TYR A 41 3.47 -2.70 -3.19
CA TYR A 41 3.09 -3.97 -3.79
C TYR A 41 3.99 -5.08 -3.25
N ALA A 42 3.39 -6.08 -2.59
CA ALA A 42 4.10 -7.18 -1.95
C ALA A 42 5.24 -6.68 -1.02
N GLY A 43 4.87 -5.92 0.01
CA GLY A 43 5.82 -5.22 0.88
C GLY A 43 6.03 -5.87 2.24
N ALA A 44 7.25 -5.73 2.76
CA ALA A 44 7.60 -6.10 4.12
C ALA A 44 8.56 -5.08 4.75
N GLN A 45 8.74 -5.16 6.07
CA GLN A 45 9.72 -4.35 6.78
C GLN A 45 11.11 -4.97 6.60
N LEU A 46 11.72 -4.70 5.45
CA LEU A 46 13.05 -5.20 5.08
C LEU A 46 14.19 -4.25 5.51
N SER A 47 13.83 -3.06 5.98
CA SER A 47 14.75 -2.07 6.53
C SER A 47 14.11 -1.41 7.77
N GLY A 48 14.82 -0.48 8.41
CA GLY A 48 14.34 0.18 9.62
C GLY A 48 13.12 1.08 9.38
N CYS A 49 12.25 1.16 10.38
CA CYS A 49 11.18 2.14 10.48
C CYS A 49 11.51 3.11 11.64
N ASN A 50 12.43 4.05 11.39
CA ASN A 50 12.72 5.12 12.36
C ASN A 50 11.64 6.19 12.26
N GLY A 51 10.72 6.22 13.23
CA GLY A 51 9.53 7.08 13.20
C GLY A 51 8.26 6.27 12.96
N GLY A 52 7.45 6.69 11.99
CA GLY A 52 6.18 6.05 11.66
C GLY A 52 5.07 6.33 12.67
N ASN A 53 5.11 7.50 13.32
CA ASN A 53 4.03 8.01 14.17
C ASN A 53 3.31 9.20 13.52
N THR A 54 3.78 9.62 12.35
CA THR A 54 3.17 10.71 11.56
C THR A 54 2.24 10.10 10.51
N PRO A 55 0.97 10.53 10.44
CA PRO A 55 0.03 10.05 9.43
C PRO A 55 0.51 10.28 7.99
N ILE A 56 0.23 9.31 7.12
CA ILE A 56 0.47 9.37 5.68
C ILE A 56 -0.57 8.51 4.97
N ALA A 57 -1.13 8.97 3.86
CA ALA A 57 -2.06 8.16 3.09
C ALA A 57 -1.36 6.87 2.60
N TYR A 58 -1.95 5.72 2.89
CA TYR A 58 -1.30 4.43 2.68
C TYR A 58 -2.17 3.49 1.82
N PHE A 59 -1.60 3.05 0.70
CA PHE A 59 -2.12 1.96 -0.11
C PHE A 59 -1.16 0.77 -0.06
N ALA A 60 -1.69 -0.44 0.01
CA ALA A 60 -0.90 -1.64 -0.25
C ALA A 60 -1.72 -2.75 -0.92
N ALA A 61 -1.07 -3.50 -1.81
CA ALA A 61 -1.58 -4.74 -2.39
C ALA A 61 -0.63 -5.91 -2.09
N HIS A 62 -1.16 -7.07 -1.72
CA HIS A 62 -0.34 -8.23 -1.33
C HIS A 62 -1.01 -9.57 -1.67
N GLY A 63 -0.23 -10.54 -2.14
CA GLY A 63 -0.73 -11.88 -2.45
C GLY A 63 -0.91 -12.73 -1.18
N ILE A 64 -2.04 -13.43 -1.07
CA ILE A 64 -2.34 -14.27 0.11
C ILE A 64 -1.40 -15.48 0.23
N ARG A 65 -0.77 -15.90 -0.88
CA ARG A 65 0.21 -16.98 -0.94
C ARG A 65 1.60 -16.48 -1.36
N ASP A 66 1.91 -15.22 -1.06
CA ASP A 66 3.25 -14.69 -1.32
C ASP A 66 4.32 -15.57 -0.65
N SER A 67 5.06 -16.29 -1.48
CA SER A 67 6.07 -17.28 -1.11
C SER A 67 7.43 -16.65 -0.79
N VAL A 68 7.59 -15.36 -1.07
CA VAL A 68 8.83 -14.60 -0.84
C VAL A 68 8.69 -13.77 0.44
N LEU A 69 7.60 -13.01 0.54
CA LEU A 69 7.26 -12.14 1.66
C LEU A 69 5.85 -12.48 2.15
N ASP A 70 5.77 -13.44 3.07
CA ASP A 70 4.52 -13.92 3.68
C ASP A 70 3.54 -12.76 3.98
N ILE A 71 2.26 -12.92 3.61
CA ILE A 71 1.23 -11.90 3.75
C ILE A 71 1.10 -11.34 5.18
N LYS A 72 1.45 -12.10 6.23
CA LYS A 72 1.52 -11.60 7.61
C LYS A 72 2.41 -10.37 7.70
N GLN A 73 3.49 -10.32 6.94
CA GLN A 73 4.35 -9.15 6.85
C GLN A 73 3.58 -7.95 6.29
N GLY A 74 2.96 -8.07 5.11
CA GLY A 74 2.13 -7.00 4.54
C GLY A 74 1.01 -6.52 5.47
N ARG A 75 0.35 -7.46 6.16
CA ARG A 75 -0.68 -7.15 7.18
C ARG A 75 -0.11 -6.34 8.35
N MET A 76 1.09 -6.67 8.86
CA MET A 76 1.74 -5.86 9.90
C MET A 76 2.00 -4.41 9.44
N LEU A 77 2.46 -4.21 8.20
CA LEU A 77 2.68 -2.88 7.65
C LEU A 77 1.36 -2.09 7.54
N ARG A 78 0.31 -2.74 7.03
CA ARG A 78 -1.05 -2.18 6.97
C ARG A 78 -1.54 -1.77 8.37
N ASP A 79 -1.48 -2.68 9.34
CA ASP A 79 -2.03 -2.47 10.68
C ASP A 79 -1.34 -1.30 11.40
N ARG A 80 -0.04 -1.11 11.14
CA ARG A 80 0.68 0.09 11.60
C ARG A 80 0.03 1.36 11.07
N PHE A 81 -0.23 1.48 9.77
CA PHE A 81 -0.82 2.69 9.21
C PHE A 81 -2.31 2.84 9.50
N VAL A 82 -3.05 1.75 9.72
CA VAL A 82 -4.40 1.80 10.30
C VAL A 82 -4.35 2.51 11.66
N MET A 83 -3.41 2.12 12.54
CA MET A 83 -3.23 2.75 13.85
C MET A 83 -2.78 4.22 13.73
N VAL A 84 -1.72 4.48 12.97
CA VAL A 84 -1.07 5.81 12.88
C VAL A 84 -2.01 6.84 12.25
N ASN A 85 -2.76 6.43 11.23
CA ASN A 85 -3.75 7.29 10.57
C ASN A 85 -5.06 7.39 11.36
N GLY A 86 -5.18 6.71 12.50
CA GLY A 86 -6.35 6.79 13.38
C GLY A 86 -7.59 6.11 12.82
N CYS A 87 -7.44 5.16 11.92
CA CYS A 87 -8.54 4.40 11.34
C CYS A 87 -9.15 3.42 12.35
N THR A 88 -10.43 3.09 12.15
CA THR A 88 -11.09 2.01 12.90
C THR A 88 -10.43 0.67 12.56
N GLN A 89 -9.99 -0.07 13.58
CA GLN A 89 -9.49 -1.43 13.39
C GLN A 89 -10.61 -2.36 12.93
N GLN A 90 -10.31 -3.15 11.90
CA GLN A 90 -11.22 -4.15 11.33
C GLN A 90 -10.39 -5.26 10.71
N ASN A 91 -11.01 -6.42 10.53
CA ASN A 91 -10.45 -7.54 9.78
C ASN A 91 -10.96 -7.45 8.33
N PRO A 92 -10.19 -6.89 7.38
CA PRO A 92 -10.64 -6.78 6.01
C PRO A 92 -10.82 -8.20 5.42
N PRO A 93 -11.88 -8.46 4.65
CA PRO A 93 -12.01 -9.71 3.94
C PRO A 93 -10.89 -9.84 2.91
N GLU A 94 -10.39 -11.07 2.74
CA GLU A 94 -9.37 -11.42 1.76
C GLU A 94 -9.91 -12.57 0.88
N PRO A 95 -9.48 -12.67 -0.39
CA PRO A 95 -9.93 -13.76 -1.26
C PRO A 95 -9.54 -15.12 -0.68
N SER A 96 -10.34 -16.14 -0.99
CA SER A 96 -9.97 -17.52 -0.71
C SER A 96 -8.89 -17.99 -1.67
N GLU A 97 -8.12 -18.99 -1.27
CA GLU A 97 -7.21 -19.66 -2.19
C GLU A 97 -8.00 -20.24 -3.38
N ASP A 98 -7.39 -20.16 -4.58
CA ASP A 98 -7.93 -20.61 -5.86
C ASP A 98 -9.20 -19.88 -6.34
N SER A 99 -9.59 -18.75 -5.73
CA SER A 99 -10.70 -17.93 -6.24
C SER A 99 -10.37 -17.26 -7.59
N GLY A 100 -9.09 -16.95 -7.82
CA GLY A 100 -8.60 -16.13 -8.91
C GLY A 100 -9.07 -14.69 -8.85
N THR A 101 -9.32 -14.15 -7.65
CA THR A 101 -9.87 -12.80 -7.44
C THR A 101 -9.03 -11.98 -6.46
N HIS A 102 -9.28 -10.68 -6.43
CA HIS A 102 -8.80 -9.76 -5.39
C HIS A 102 -9.95 -9.20 -4.55
N GLN A 103 -9.62 -8.70 -3.37
CA GLN A 103 -10.51 -7.91 -2.52
C GLN A 103 -9.78 -6.69 -1.99
N CYS A 104 -10.39 -5.52 -2.14
CA CYS A 104 -9.87 -4.25 -1.64
C CYS A 104 -10.79 -3.68 -0.56
N THR A 105 -10.19 -3.22 0.55
CA THR A 105 -10.87 -2.59 1.67
C THR A 105 -10.33 -1.19 1.90
N SER A 106 -11.21 -0.19 1.86
CA SER A 106 -10.92 1.15 2.40
C SER A 106 -11.31 1.20 3.87
N TYR A 107 -10.35 1.50 4.73
CA TYR A 107 -10.59 1.64 6.16
C TYR A 107 -11.42 2.88 6.47
N GLN A 108 -12.32 2.74 7.46
CA GLN A 108 -13.20 3.80 7.91
C GLN A 108 -12.62 4.50 9.14
N GLY A 109 -13.15 5.69 9.47
CA GLY A 109 -12.77 6.43 10.68
C GLY A 109 -11.36 7.00 10.67
N CYS A 110 -10.62 6.91 9.56
CA CYS A 110 -9.29 7.50 9.43
C CYS A 110 -9.35 9.02 9.61
N LYS A 111 -8.25 9.61 10.10
CA LYS A 111 -8.06 11.06 10.09
C LYS A 111 -8.24 11.60 8.67
N GLU A 112 -8.91 12.74 8.56
CA GLU A 112 -9.16 13.40 7.27
C GLU A 112 -7.85 13.60 6.50
N GLY A 113 -7.86 13.23 5.20
CA GLY A 113 -6.68 13.30 4.35
C GLY A 113 -5.66 12.17 4.51
N TYR A 114 -5.85 11.21 5.43
CA TYR A 114 -4.93 10.08 5.64
C TYR A 114 -5.64 8.71 5.48
N PRO A 115 -6.26 8.43 4.32
CA PRO A 115 -6.93 7.15 4.11
C PRO A 115 -5.95 5.98 4.12
N VAL A 116 -6.47 4.80 4.46
CA VAL A 116 -5.77 3.51 4.32
C VAL A 116 -6.60 2.61 3.40
N ARG A 117 -5.99 2.12 2.31
CA ARG A 117 -6.58 1.14 1.40
C ARG A 117 -5.69 -0.11 1.34
N TRP A 118 -6.30 -1.27 1.56
CA TRP A 118 -5.63 -2.58 1.55
C TRP A 118 -6.27 -3.48 0.52
N CYS A 119 -5.48 -4.03 -0.40
CA CYS A 119 -5.91 -5.03 -1.36
C CYS A 119 -5.19 -6.35 -1.11
N ALA A 120 -5.93 -7.44 -0.96
CA ALA A 120 -5.39 -8.79 -0.95
C ALA A 120 -5.83 -9.52 -2.21
N PHE A 121 -4.97 -10.36 -2.78
CA PHE A 121 -5.28 -11.10 -3.99
C PHE A 121 -4.90 -12.56 -3.90
N ASP A 122 -5.65 -13.39 -4.61
CA ASP A 122 -5.40 -14.82 -4.76
C ASP A 122 -4.17 -15.06 -5.64
N GLY A 123 -2.97 -14.88 -5.09
CA GLY A 123 -1.73 -14.97 -5.83
C GLY A 123 -0.48 -14.94 -4.96
N ASP A 124 0.66 -15.02 -5.65
CA ASP A 124 2.01 -15.07 -5.07
C ASP A 124 2.65 -13.66 -5.08
N HIS A 125 3.98 -13.58 -5.07
CA HIS A 125 4.77 -12.35 -5.07
C HIS A 125 4.73 -11.59 -6.41
N ASN A 126 3.64 -10.86 -6.67
CA ASN A 126 3.37 -10.22 -7.96
C ASN A 126 2.88 -8.76 -7.83
N PRO A 127 3.46 -7.78 -8.57
CA PRO A 127 3.00 -6.39 -8.55
C PRO A 127 1.87 -6.08 -9.54
N THR A 128 1.57 -7.00 -10.46
CA THR A 128 0.65 -6.76 -11.58
C THR A 128 -0.36 -7.89 -11.71
N GLU A 129 -0.91 -8.34 -10.58
CA GLU A 129 -1.88 -9.43 -10.55
C GLU A 129 -3.12 -9.11 -11.41
N LYS A 130 -3.70 -10.14 -12.00
CA LYS A 130 -4.93 -10.06 -12.79
C LYS A 130 -5.94 -11.02 -12.18
N ASP A 131 -7.20 -10.63 -12.17
CA ASP A 131 -8.25 -11.59 -11.86
C ASP A 131 -8.34 -12.64 -12.98
N ARG A 132 -8.80 -13.84 -12.62
CA ARG A 132 -8.97 -14.95 -13.55
C ARG A 132 -9.84 -14.54 -14.73
N GLY A 133 -9.33 -14.79 -15.93
CA GLY A 133 -10.00 -14.46 -17.18
C GLY A 133 -9.89 -12.99 -17.60
N GLN A 134 -9.19 -12.15 -16.84
CA GLN A 134 -8.91 -10.76 -17.22
C GLN A 134 -7.58 -10.63 -17.95
N ASN A 135 -7.56 -9.76 -18.95
CA ASN A 135 -6.35 -9.46 -19.73
C ASN A 135 -5.53 -8.31 -19.13
N GLU A 136 -6.14 -7.48 -18.30
CA GLU A 136 -5.52 -6.31 -17.66
C GLU A 136 -5.36 -6.52 -16.15
N SER A 137 -4.34 -5.88 -15.57
CA SER A 137 -4.17 -5.85 -14.12
C SER A 137 -5.10 -4.82 -13.49
N TRP A 138 -5.72 -5.19 -12.38
CA TRP A 138 -6.51 -4.27 -11.56
C TRP A 138 -5.63 -3.32 -10.72
N VAL A 139 -4.38 -3.72 -10.44
CA VAL A 139 -3.48 -3.02 -9.51
C VAL A 139 -3.25 -1.55 -9.89
N PRO A 140 -2.93 -1.19 -11.16
CA PRO A 140 -2.70 0.22 -11.51
C PRO A 140 -3.95 1.08 -11.35
N ARG A 141 -5.14 0.53 -11.61
CA ARG A 141 -6.41 1.24 -11.46
C ARG A 141 -6.67 1.56 -9.99
N GLU A 142 -6.55 0.54 -9.14
CA GLU A 142 -6.73 0.67 -7.69
C GLU A 142 -5.75 1.65 -7.04
N ALA A 143 -4.47 1.56 -7.42
CA ALA A 143 -3.46 2.49 -6.94
C ALA A 143 -3.70 3.92 -7.46
N TRP A 144 -4.09 4.09 -8.72
CA TRP A 144 -4.35 5.42 -9.29
C TRP A 144 -5.56 6.08 -8.65
N GLU A 145 -6.68 5.37 -8.52
CA GLU A 145 -7.90 5.86 -7.84
C GLU A 145 -7.62 6.27 -6.40
N PHE A 146 -6.67 5.61 -5.73
CA PHE A 146 -6.20 6.01 -4.41
C PHE A 146 -5.37 7.30 -4.45
N LEU A 147 -4.34 7.36 -5.31
CA LEU A 147 -3.39 8.46 -5.36
C LEU A 147 -4.01 9.76 -5.93
N SER A 148 -5.00 9.66 -6.81
CA SER A 148 -5.65 10.80 -7.45
C SER A 148 -6.65 11.55 -6.57
N GLN A 149 -6.84 11.13 -5.31
CA GLN A 149 -7.70 11.82 -4.34
C GLN A 149 -7.07 13.12 -3.79
N PHE A 150 -5.82 13.41 -4.14
CA PHE A 150 -5.00 14.47 -3.58
C PHE A 150 -4.61 15.56 -4.58
#